data_AF-A0A957IIV2-F1
#
_entry.id   AF-A0A957IIV2-F1
#
_cell.length_a   1.000
_cell.length_b   1.000
_cell.length_c   1.000
_cell.angle_alpha   90.00
_cell.angle_beta   90.00
_cell.angle_gamma   90.00
#
_symmetry.space_group_name_H-M   'P 1'
#
loop_
_entity.id
_entity.type
_entity.pdbx_description
1 polymer ?
#
loop_
_entity_poly.entity_id
_entity_poly.type
_entity_poly.pdbx_seq_one_letter_code
_entity_poly.pdbx_strand_id
1 'polypeptide(L)'
;IRLGAHVIGADLEPIPVLQARATLTKVDLAELERAYKQFYTELRKAVSPYFQTVCPESGLVTAVNYTLYGVQRICNGRLVIVVDSLVLRVEPNGSMIRLCPKCHAVLLDTAVCTCGDGGDKPRLLEKSAISSEDEVTDLDIPFYQRYVPLVLVTRCPRRADTAKGLRFKTPDAQDLALLAEADALRESLPFAPADFAIEPGRKSRQLTPREIHNYLDLFSSRQLLYLHHAIQLLPQFAPEIRLNLGLLVSTSLEFNSMLCGYKGKNKRRAGAIRHTFSHHAYSFPYTALENNPVYPRQASGTLQKLFQARIRNGRLWAQKPRERVIGKRLSVGSEKVKVKSGIGFVEILGERDAGVEVPSVAAMTDKHDAAFLLLQGSSTQLDLPDGSVDFIVTDPPYFDSVQYSDLAAFFRVWLRHLLPDAANWRYNTQESAVDPHQLDSESRYTELMSGIFAECRRVLKDENGRFIFTFHHWNPKGWAALTVALRQAGFALVNRYAVHSENPISVHITGMKALLHDAILVFAPAERVAVEWERPSQINLSDSEQFCYDCGTFLGWMLQQDVVAETAVLDLWQEMLANV
;
A
#
# COMPACT_ATOMS: atom_id res chain seq x y z
N ILE A 1 -21.81 0.04 2.68
CA ILE A 1 -22.47 1.35 2.60
C ILE A 1 -22.74 1.98 3.95
N ARG A 2 -23.22 1.24 4.97
CA ARG A 2 -23.35 1.75 6.35
C ARG A 2 -24.32 2.94 6.50
N LEU A 3 -24.82 3.16 7.71
CA LEU A 3 -25.86 4.17 8.01
C LEU A 3 -27.11 4.12 7.11
N GLY A 4 -27.33 3.03 6.37
CA GLY A 4 -28.40 2.91 5.37
C GLY A 4 -28.22 3.80 4.14
N ALA A 5 -27.03 4.38 3.91
CA ALA A 5 -26.81 5.31 2.82
C ALA A 5 -26.89 4.64 1.43
N HIS A 6 -26.85 5.46 0.39
CA HIS A 6 -26.34 5.07 -0.93
C HIS A 6 -24.99 5.77 -1.12
N VAL A 7 -24.04 5.13 -1.80
CA VAL A 7 -22.67 5.65 -1.90
C VAL A 7 -22.26 5.82 -3.34
N ILE A 8 -21.70 6.99 -3.64
CA ILE A 8 -21.02 7.25 -4.90
C ILE A 8 -19.54 7.35 -4.59
N GLY A 9 -18.73 6.52 -5.25
CA GLY A 9 -17.27 6.61 -5.20
C GLY A 9 -16.73 7.10 -6.54
N ALA A 10 -15.78 8.02 -6.52
CA ALA A 10 -15.11 8.50 -7.70
C ALA A 10 -13.60 8.56 -7.46
N ASP A 11 -12.82 8.00 -8.38
CA ASP A 11 -11.36 8.10 -8.36
C ASP A 11 -10.82 8.12 -9.80
N LEU A 12 -9.74 8.86 -10.02
CA LEU A 12 -9.04 8.86 -11.31
C LEU A 12 -8.30 7.54 -11.53
N GLU A 13 -7.79 6.95 -10.45
CA GLU A 13 -7.03 5.72 -10.45
C GLU A 13 -7.99 4.49 -10.48
N PRO A 14 -7.84 3.55 -11.43
CA PRO A 14 -8.67 2.34 -11.49
C PRO A 14 -8.61 1.41 -10.25
N ILE A 15 -7.48 1.32 -9.55
CA ILE A 15 -7.22 0.42 -8.41
C ILE A 15 -8.16 0.70 -7.23
N PRO A 16 -8.28 1.93 -6.68
CA PRO A 16 -9.30 2.25 -5.68
C PRO A 16 -10.72 1.91 -6.12
N VAL A 17 -11.08 2.21 -7.37
CA VAL A 17 -12.39 1.86 -7.96
C VAL A 17 -12.62 0.35 -7.90
N LEU A 18 -11.65 -0.45 -8.36
CA LEU A 18 -11.73 -1.91 -8.30
C LEU A 18 -11.77 -2.45 -6.87
N GLN A 19 -11.02 -1.86 -5.95
CA GLN A 19 -11.03 -2.24 -4.54
C GLN A 19 -12.40 -1.99 -3.92
N ALA A 20 -12.98 -0.80 -4.12
CA ALA A 20 -14.32 -0.46 -3.66
C ALA A 20 -15.37 -1.39 -4.27
N ARG A 21 -15.28 -1.68 -5.59
CA ARG A 21 -16.16 -2.64 -6.26
C ARG A 21 -16.06 -4.01 -5.62
N ALA A 22 -14.86 -4.52 -5.41
CA ALA A 22 -14.65 -5.81 -4.77
C ALA A 22 -15.25 -5.83 -3.36
N THR A 23 -14.98 -4.85 -2.52
CA THR A 23 -15.41 -4.86 -1.11
C THR A 23 -16.91 -4.68 -0.95
N LEU A 24 -17.53 -3.82 -1.76
CA LEU A 24 -18.95 -3.49 -1.67
C LEU A 24 -19.85 -4.50 -2.40
N THR A 25 -19.37 -5.12 -3.50
CA THR A 25 -20.16 -6.13 -4.22
C THR A 25 -20.43 -7.32 -3.30
N LYS A 26 -21.71 -7.68 -3.18
CA LYS A 26 -22.16 -8.83 -2.38
C LYS A 26 -21.76 -10.13 -3.06
N VAL A 27 -20.82 -10.85 -2.45
CA VAL A 27 -20.39 -12.18 -2.87
C VAL A 27 -20.47 -13.11 -1.66
N ASP A 28 -21.02 -14.31 -1.85
CA ASP A 28 -21.08 -15.30 -0.78
C ASP A 28 -19.68 -15.72 -0.34
N LEU A 29 -19.44 -15.74 0.98
CA LEU A 29 -18.12 -16.04 1.50
C LEU A 29 -17.73 -17.50 1.25
N ALA A 30 -18.68 -18.44 1.33
CA ALA A 30 -18.38 -19.85 1.09
C ALA A 30 -18.09 -20.11 -0.40
N GLU A 31 -18.73 -19.36 -1.30
CA GLU A 31 -18.37 -19.34 -2.72
C GLU A 31 -16.95 -18.81 -2.95
N LEU A 32 -16.59 -17.66 -2.38
CA LEU A 32 -15.23 -17.11 -2.45
C LEU A 32 -14.18 -18.09 -1.90
N GLU A 33 -14.47 -18.75 -0.77
CA GLU A 33 -13.58 -19.76 -0.18
C GLU A 33 -13.39 -20.98 -1.08
N ARG A 34 -14.46 -21.48 -1.70
CA ARG A 34 -14.40 -22.58 -2.68
C ARG A 34 -13.59 -22.19 -3.91
N ALA A 35 -13.88 -21.03 -4.50
CA ALA A 35 -13.16 -20.53 -5.66
C ALA A 35 -11.68 -20.29 -5.36
N TYR A 36 -11.37 -19.69 -4.21
CA TYR A 36 -9.99 -19.52 -3.77
C TYR A 36 -9.27 -20.85 -3.62
N LYS A 37 -9.91 -21.86 -3.02
CA LYS A 37 -9.32 -23.20 -2.87
C LYS A 37 -9.02 -23.83 -4.23
N GLN A 38 -9.93 -23.71 -5.19
CA GLN A 38 -9.72 -24.18 -6.56
C GLN A 38 -8.56 -23.44 -7.23
N PHE A 39 -8.60 -22.11 -7.24
CA PHE A 39 -7.55 -21.25 -7.79
C PHE A 39 -6.17 -21.56 -7.20
N TYR A 40 -6.08 -21.61 -5.88
CA TYR A 40 -4.83 -21.88 -5.18
C TYR A 40 -4.29 -23.30 -5.46
N THR A 41 -5.17 -24.30 -5.56
CA THR A 41 -4.76 -25.68 -5.84
C THR A 41 -4.15 -25.81 -7.23
N GLU A 42 -4.81 -25.28 -8.26
CA GLU A 42 -4.30 -25.33 -9.63
C GLU A 42 -3.04 -24.48 -9.79
N LEU A 43 -3.01 -23.28 -9.20
CA LEU A 43 -1.82 -22.42 -9.24
C LEU A 43 -0.63 -23.08 -8.54
N ARG A 44 -0.85 -23.73 -7.39
CA ARG A 44 0.20 -24.46 -6.69
C ARG A 44 0.69 -25.65 -7.51
N LYS A 45 -0.19 -26.37 -8.21
CA LYS A 45 0.21 -27.48 -9.09
C LYS A 45 1.19 -27.02 -10.17
N ALA A 46 0.95 -25.86 -10.78
CA ALA A 46 1.82 -25.30 -11.81
C ALA A 46 3.13 -24.69 -11.25
N VAL A 47 3.06 -23.99 -10.12
CA VAL A 47 4.17 -23.15 -9.62
C VAL A 47 5.05 -23.86 -8.59
N SER A 48 4.49 -24.73 -7.75
CA SER A 48 5.25 -25.34 -6.66
C SER A 48 6.44 -26.22 -7.05
N PRO A 49 6.53 -26.85 -8.26
CA PRO A 49 7.73 -27.56 -8.68
C PRO A 49 9.01 -26.70 -8.59
N TYR A 50 8.92 -25.40 -8.92
CA TYR A 50 10.05 -24.46 -8.85
C TYR A 50 10.36 -23.96 -7.45
N PHE A 51 9.55 -24.27 -6.44
CA PHE A 51 9.71 -23.86 -5.04
C PHE A 51 9.86 -25.07 -4.11
N GLN A 52 10.65 -26.06 -4.52
CA GLN A 52 10.96 -27.25 -3.73
C GLN A 52 12.45 -27.33 -3.40
N THR A 53 12.76 -27.98 -2.29
CA THR A 53 14.11 -28.32 -1.84
C THR A 53 14.06 -29.61 -1.04
N VAL A 54 15.19 -30.27 -0.87
CA VAL A 54 15.37 -31.32 0.14
C VAL A 54 15.67 -30.69 1.50
N CYS A 55 15.00 -31.17 2.55
CA CYS A 55 15.25 -30.73 3.91
C CYS A 55 16.61 -31.27 4.42
N PRO A 56 17.53 -30.42 4.90
CA PRO A 56 18.87 -30.85 5.30
C PRO A 56 18.89 -31.77 6.54
N GLU A 57 17.82 -31.79 7.35
CA GLU A 57 17.74 -32.67 8.54
C GLU A 57 17.08 -34.01 8.22
N SER A 58 16.05 -34.02 7.36
CA SER A 58 15.20 -35.21 7.18
C SER A 58 15.41 -35.93 5.86
N GLY A 59 16.07 -35.31 4.88
CA GLY A 59 16.21 -35.84 3.52
C GLY A 59 14.90 -35.85 2.72
N LEU A 60 13.81 -35.32 3.27
CA LEU A 60 12.51 -35.28 2.61
C LEU A 60 12.35 -34.01 1.78
N VAL A 61 11.69 -34.13 0.63
CA VAL A 61 11.27 -32.98 -0.20
C VAL A 61 10.30 -32.11 0.60
N THR A 62 10.50 -30.80 0.53
CA THR A 62 9.71 -29.80 1.23
C THR A 62 9.62 -28.51 0.42
N ALA A 63 8.59 -27.72 0.68
CA ALA A 63 8.42 -26.43 0.02
C ALA A 63 9.44 -25.40 0.56
N VAL A 64 10.02 -24.62 -0.33
CA VAL A 64 10.75 -23.40 0.01
C VAL A 64 9.72 -22.37 0.49
N ASN A 65 9.95 -21.78 1.66
CA ASN A 65 9.15 -20.67 2.17
C ASN A 65 9.55 -19.37 1.47
N TYR A 66 10.85 -19.09 1.43
CA TYR A 66 11.44 -17.99 0.69
C TYR A 66 12.92 -18.25 0.42
N THR A 67 13.47 -17.55 -0.56
CA THR A 67 14.89 -17.58 -0.93
C THR A 67 15.52 -16.22 -0.64
N LEU A 68 16.70 -16.22 -0.03
CA LEU A 68 17.50 -15.01 0.19
C LEU A 68 18.58 -14.93 -0.87
N TYR A 69 18.71 -13.74 -1.46
CA TYR A 69 19.71 -13.43 -2.47
C TYR A 69 20.67 -12.37 -1.94
N GLY A 70 21.91 -12.38 -2.44
CA GLY A 70 22.85 -11.26 -2.30
C GLY A 70 23.05 -10.57 -3.64
N VAL A 71 23.31 -9.27 -3.63
CA VAL A 71 23.54 -8.50 -4.86
C VAL A 71 25.01 -8.57 -5.29
N GLN A 72 25.28 -8.98 -6.52
CA GLN A 72 26.59 -8.92 -7.13
C GLN A 72 26.93 -7.47 -7.48
N ARG A 73 28.18 -7.07 -7.19
CA ARG A 73 28.74 -5.75 -7.53
C ARG A 73 30.22 -5.86 -7.85
N ILE A 74 30.74 -4.90 -8.60
CA ILE A 74 32.18 -4.69 -8.69
C ILE A 74 32.57 -3.70 -7.58
N CYS A 75 33.50 -4.09 -6.71
CA CYS A 75 34.02 -3.26 -5.63
C CYS A 75 35.55 -3.20 -5.78
N ASN A 76 36.10 -2.00 -6.01
CA ASN A 76 37.54 -1.79 -6.26
C ASN A 76 38.10 -2.76 -7.33
N GLY A 77 37.38 -2.90 -8.45
CA GLY A 77 37.75 -3.77 -9.57
C GLY A 77 37.56 -5.27 -9.35
N ARG A 78 36.93 -5.70 -8.25
CA ARG A 78 36.68 -7.12 -7.94
C ARG A 78 35.20 -7.44 -7.82
N LEU A 79 34.78 -8.58 -8.36
CA LEU A 79 33.44 -9.11 -8.16
C LEU A 79 33.24 -9.54 -6.70
N VAL A 80 32.21 -8.98 -6.07
CA VAL A 80 31.78 -9.29 -4.70
C VAL A 80 30.28 -9.52 -4.66
N ILE A 81 29.80 -10.17 -3.60
CA ILE A 81 28.37 -10.26 -3.31
C ILE A 81 28.10 -9.49 -2.02
N VAL A 82 27.25 -8.47 -2.09
CA VAL A 82 26.92 -7.62 -0.94
C VAL A 82 25.62 -8.10 -0.31
N VAL A 83 25.59 -8.15 1.02
CA VAL A 83 24.41 -8.52 1.83
C VAL A 83 24.16 -7.49 2.92
N ASP A 84 22.92 -7.38 3.40
CA ASP A 84 22.59 -6.51 4.53
C ASP A 84 23.26 -6.95 5.83
N SER A 85 23.40 -8.27 6.02
CA SER A 85 24.19 -8.87 7.10
C SER A 85 24.54 -10.33 6.79
N LEU A 86 25.69 -10.79 7.26
CA LEU A 86 26.08 -12.20 7.28
C LEU A 86 25.32 -12.98 8.37
N VAL A 87 24.75 -12.30 9.38
CA VAL A 87 23.90 -12.94 10.39
C VAL A 87 22.46 -13.00 9.87
N LEU A 88 22.02 -14.22 9.55
CA LEU A 88 20.68 -14.49 9.02
C LEU A 88 19.61 -14.48 10.10
N ARG A 89 19.94 -14.98 11.30
CA ARG A 89 18.99 -15.09 12.42
C ARG A 89 19.72 -15.22 13.75
N VAL A 90 19.15 -14.61 14.79
CA VAL A 90 19.51 -14.88 16.19
C VAL A 90 18.37 -15.67 16.83
N GLU A 91 18.66 -16.87 17.31
CA GLU A 91 17.70 -17.74 17.98
C GLU A 91 17.47 -17.31 19.44
N PRO A 92 16.35 -17.71 20.07
CA PRO A 92 16.02 -17.31 21.44
C PRO A 92 17.08 -17.67 22.49
N ASN A 93 17.84 -18.73 22.25
CA ASN A 93 18.94 -19.18 23.11
C ASN A 93 20.25 -18.40 22.89
N GLY A 94 20.25 -17.36 22.04
CA GLY A 94 21.42 -16.55 21.71
C GLY A 94 22.25 -17.08 20.54
N SER A 95 22.04 -18.34 20.11
CA SER A 95 22.78 -18.89 18.96
C SER A 95 22.42 -18.19 17.65
N MET A 96 23.38 -18.03 16.75
CA MET A 96 23.18 -17.40 15.46
C MET A 96 23.29 -18.37 14.30
N ILE A 97 22.49 -18.10 13.27
CA ILE A 97 22.60 -18.68 11.94
C ILE A 97 23.27 -17.63 11.07
N ARG A 98 24.37 -17.98 10.41
CA ARG A 98 25.21 -17.05 9.66
C ARG A 98 25.68 -17.62 8.32
N LEU A 99 26.09 -16.74 7.41
CA LEU A 99 26.76 -17.09 6.16
C LEU A 99 28.28 -17.06 6.34
N CYS A 100 28.97 -18.06 5.79
CA CYS A 100 30.41 -18.00 5.62
C CYS A 100 30.75 -17.00 4.50
N PRO A 101 31.60 -15.98 4.75
CA PRO A 101 31.90 -14.97 3.75
C PRO A 101 32.70 -15.46 2.55
N LYS A 102 33.26 -16.67 2.63
CA LYS A 102 34.11 -17.26 1.59
C LYS A 102 33.33 -18.23 0.71
N CYS A 103 32.82 -19.32 1.29
CA CYS A 103 32.16 -20.38 0.53
C CYS A 103 30.63 -20.27 0.46
N HIS A 104 30.04 -19.30 1.17
CA HIS A 104 28.59 -19.06 1.30
C HIS A 104 27.82 -20.12 2.09
N ALA A 105 28.52 -21.02 2.78
CA ALA A 105 27.88 -22.04 3.62
C ALA A 105 27.06 -21.39 4.75
N VAL A 106 25.85 -21.91 4.99
CA VAL A 106 25.05 -21.58 6.17
C VAL A 106 25.61 -22.34 7.37
N LEU A 107 25.98 -21.60 8.41
CA LEU A 107 26.60 -22.11 9.63
C LEU A 107 25.71 -21.82 10.84
N LEU A 108 25.66 -22.77 11.78
CA LEU A 108 25.13 -22.57 13.13
C LEU A 108 26.31 -22.23 14.04
N ASP A 109 26.18 -21.22 14.91
CA ASP A 109 27.25 -20.61 15.74
C ASP A 109 28.49 -21.43 16.09
N THR A 110 28.33 -22.68 16.53
CA THR A 110 29.42 -23.56 16.97
C THR A 110 30.22 -24.16 15.82
N ALA A 111 29.75 -24.04 14.58
CA ALA A 111 30.39 -24.60 13.40
C ALA A 111 31.45 -23.63 12.85
N VAL A 112 32.71 -24.08 12.88
CA VAL A 112 33.82 -23.42 12.17
C VAL A 112 33.77 -23.86 10.71
N CYS A 113 33.78 -22.91 9.77
CA CYS A 113 33.93 -23.26 8.35
C CYS A 113 35.36 -23.73 8.08
N THR A 114 35.51 -24.90 7.46
CA THR A 114 36.80 -25.47 7.05
C THR A 114 37.18 -25.12 5.59
N CYS A 115 36.45 -24.18 4.98
CA CYS A 115 36.44 -23.89 3.55
C CYS A 115 37.68 -23.17 2.98
N GLY A 116 38.83 -23.16 3.66
CA GLY A 116 40.05 -22.52 3.15
C GLY A 116 39.85 -21.04 2.77
N ASP A 117 40.23 -20.68 1.54
CA ASP A 117 40.01 -19.37 0.92
C ASP A 117 38.62 -19.21 0.27
N GLY A 118 37.88 -20.32 0.08
CA GLY A 118 36.56 -20.34 -0.56
C GLY A 118 36.58 -20.66 -2.05
N GLY A 119 37.76 -20.96 -2.63
CA GLY A 119 37.94 -21.17 -4.07
C GLY A 119 37.62 -19.90 -4.88
N ASP A 120 37.12 -20.08 -6.11
CA ASP A 120 36.82 -18.98 -7.05
C ASP A 120 35.52 -18.20 -6.74
N LYS A 121 34.87 -18.48 -5.61
CA LYS A 121 33.61 -17.82 -5.28
C LYS A 121 33.84 -16.35 -4.92
N PRO A 122 33.00 -15.42 -5.42
CA PRO A 122 33.03 -14.03 -4.98
C PRO A 122 32.83 -13.92 -3.46
N ARG A 123 33.63 -13.06 -2.81
CA ARG A 123 33.54 -12.86 -1.37
C ARG A 123 32.19 -12.19 -1.01
N LEU A 124 31.55 -12.65 0.07
CA LEU A 124 30.43 -11.93 0.67
C LEU A 124 30.92 -10.79 1.54
N LEU A 125 30.36 -9.61 1.32
CA LEU A 125 30.58 -8.42 2.14
C LEU A 125 29.27 -7.98 2.78
N GLU A 126 29.30 -7.63 4.07
CA GLU A 126 28.19 -6.87 4.64
C GLU A 126 28.22 -5.45 4.06
N LYS A 127 27.07 -4.83 3.85
CA LYS A 127 27.00 -3.44 3.37
C LYS A 127 27.78 -2.45 4.23
N SER A 128 27.95 -2.74 5.53
CA SER A 128 28.73 -1.91 6.46
C SER A 128 30.24 -2.07 6.30
N ALA A 129 30.69 -3.06 5.54
CA ALA A 129 32.10 -3.24 5.19
C ALA A 129 32.50 -2.46 3.93
N ILE A 130 31.55 -1.82 3.26
CA ILE A 130 31.79 -0.93 2.11
C ILE A 130 31.95 0.50 2.64
N SER A 131 33.13 1.07 2.39
CA SER A 131 33.48 2.45 2.72
C SER A 131 32.92 3.42 1.68
N SER A 132 32.81 4.70 2.04
CA SER A 132 32.52 5.78 1.08
C SER A 132 33.65 6.01 0.07
N GLU A 133 34.85 5.50 0.36
CA GLU A 133 36.02 5.57 -0.53
C GLU A 133 36.07 4.42 -1.54
N ASP A 134 35.26 3.37 -1.34
CA ASP A 134 35.24 2.22 -2.25
C ASP A 134 34.53 2.59 -3.56
N GLU A 135 35.15 2.24 -4.68
CA GLU A 135 34.52 2.34 -6.00
C GLU A 135 33.58 1.15 -6.18
N VAL A 136 32.27 1.41 -6.16
CA VAL A 136 31.24 0.38 -6.26
C VAL A 136 30.35 0.63 -7.47
N THR A 137 30.31 -0.33 -8.38
CA THR A 137 29.45 -0.30 -9.58
C THR A 137 28.56 -1.54 -9.67
N ASP A 138 27.37 -1.35 -10.24
CA ASP A 138 26.46 -2.45 -10.59
C ASP A 138 26.99 -3.16 -11.85
N LEU A 139 26.64 -4.44 -12.02
CA LEU A 139 26.98 -5.19 -13.23
C LEU A 139 26.08 -4.77 -14.39
N ASP A 140 26.63 -4.71 -15.60
CA ASP A 140 25.93 -4.51 -16.86
C ASP A 140 25.18 -5.79 -17.30
N ILE A 141 24.20 -6.17 -16.47
CA ILE A 141 23.24 -7.27 -16.68
C ILE A 141 21.88 -6.82 -16.12
N PRO A 142 20.77 -7.45 -16.55
CA PRO A 142 19.43 -7.16 -16.01
C PRO A 142 19.38 -7.18 -14.48
N PHE A 143 18.60 -6.28 -13.88
CA PHE A 143 18.54 -6.10 -12.43
C PHE A 143 18.24 -7.40 -11.67
N TYR A 144 17.29 -8.22 -12.14
CA TYR A 144 16.98 -9.49 -11.46
C TYR A 144 18.19 -10.45 -11.43
N GLN A 145 19.04 -10.43 -12.47
CA GLN A 145 20.22 -11.30 -12.58
C GLN A 145 21.38 -10.84 -11.72
N ARG A 146 21.38 -9.57 -11.26
CA ARG A 146 22.37 -9.07 -10.29
C ARG A 146 22.26 -9.76 -8.93
N TYR A 147 21.18 -10.49 -8.67
CA TYR A 147 20.94 -11.17 -7.40
C TYR A 147 21.23 -12.67 -7.51
N VAL A 148 22.14 -13.17 -6.66
CA VAL A 148 22.50 -14.59 -6.60
C VAL A 148 21.89 -15.30 -5.39
N PRO A 149 21.35 -16.52 -5.55
CA PRO A 149 20.71 -17.25 -4.46
C PRO A 149 21.74 -17.69 -3.42
N LEU A 150 21.55 -17.29 -2.17
CA LEU A 150 22.47 -17.61 -1.07
C LEU A 150 21.86 -18.60 -0.07
N VAL A 151 20.56 -18.50 0.19
CA VAL A 151 19.90 -19.29 1.23
C VAL A 151 18.49 -19.65 0.85
N LEU A 152 18.15 -20.94 0.92
CA LEU A 152 16.78 -21.41 0.94
C LEU A 152 16.30 -21.55 2.37
N VAL A 153 15.15 -20.94 2.67
CA VAL A 153 14.48 -21.12 3.95
C VAL A 153 13.28 -22.03 3.76
N THR A 154 13.25 -23.11 4.53
CA THR A 154 12.19 -24.12 4.47
C THR A 154 11.77 -24.55 5.87
N ARG A 155 10.77 -25.44 5.96
CA ARG A 155 10.42 -26.16 7.19
C ARG A 155 10.68 -27.65 7.03
N CYS A 156 11.29 -28.23 8.06
CA CYS A 156 11.50 -29.67 8.15
C CYS A 156 10.14 -30.40 8.26
N PRO A 157 9.81 -31.34 7.34
CA PRO A 157 8.56 -32.09 7.40
C PRO A 157 8.37 -32.86 8.71
N ARG A 158 9.45 -33.39 9.30
CA ARG A 158 9.42 -34.10 10.60
C ARG A 158 9.10 -33.21 11.80
N ARG A 159 9.15 -31.88 11.64
CA ARG A 159 8.91 -30.90 12.71
C ARG A 159 8.00 -29.75 12.25
N ALA A 160 7.14 -30.02 11.26
CA ALA A 160 6.40 -29.00 10.53
C ALA A 160 5.63 -28.05 11.46
N ASP A 161 5.05 -28.59 12.54
CA ASP A 161 4.18 -27.87 13.48
C ASP A 161 4.90 -27.24 14.67
N THR A 162 6.22 -27.32 14.72
CA THR A 162 6.99 -26.70 15.79
C THR A 162 7.59 -25.35 15.35
N ALA A 163 7.72 -24.40 16.29
CA ALA A 163 8.49 -23.17 16.03
C ALA A 163 9.95 -23.48 15.63
N LYS A 164 10.47 -24.63 16.06
CA LYS A 164 11.82 -25.16 15.75
C LYS A 164 11.92 -25.84 14.39
N GLY A 165 10.88 -25.80 13.56
CA GLY A 165 10.87 -26.45 12.24
C GLY A 165 11.61 -25.70 11.13
N LEU A 166 11.91 -24.40 11.30
CA LEU A 166 12.54 -23.55 10.28
C LEU A 166 14.01 -23.97 10.02
N ARG A 167 14.39 -24.14 8.76
CA ARG A 167 15.75 -24.52 8.35
C ARG A 167 16.26 -23.51 7.32
N PHE A 168 17.53 -23.16 7.44
CA PHE A 168 18.29 -22.35 6.49
C PHE A 168 19.27 -23.30 5.81
N LYS A 169 19.25 -23.34 4.48
CA LYS A 169 20.03 -24.26 3.67
C LYS A 169 20.78 -23.47 2.61
N THR A 170 22.07 -23.77 2.42
CA THR A 170 22.80 -23.32 1.23
C THR A 170 22.24 -24.06 0.01
N PRO A 171 21.90 -23.36 -1.09
CA PRO A 171 21.45 -24.01 -2.32
C PRO A 171 22.45 -25.08 -2.79
N ASP A 172 21.95 -26.27 -3.09
CA ASP A 172 22.73 -27.35 -3.71
C ASP A 172 22.50 -27.41 -5.23
N ALA A 173 23.14 -28.36 -5.91
CA ALA A 173 23.05 -28.50 -7.36
C ALA A 173 21.61 -28.73 -7.86
N GLN A 174 20.78 -29.43 -7.08
CA GLN A 174 19.39 -29.67 -7.45
C GLN A 174 18.56 -28.38 -7.33
N ASP A 175 18.78 -27.61 -6.26
CA ASP A 175 18.10 -26.33 -6.10
C ASP A 175 18.47 -25.32 -7.21
N LEU A 176 19.76 -25.26 -7.55
CA LEU A 176 20.27 -24.38 -8.61
C LEU A 176 19.74 -24.81 -9.98
N ALA A 177 19.57 -26.11 -10.23
CA ALA A 177 18.96 -26.61 -11.46
C ALA A 177 17.49 -26.17 -11.59
N LEU A 178 16.70 -26.20 -10.50
CA LEU A 178 15.31 -25.72 -10.51
C LEU A 178 15.21 -24.20 -10.76
N LEU A 179 16.16 -23.41 -10.26
CA LEU A 179 16.25 -21.98 -10.55
C LEU A 179 16.58 -21.74 -12.02
N ALA A 180 17.59 -22.45 -12.55
CA ALA A 180 17.98 -22.36 -13.95
C ALA A 180 16.85 -22.79 -14.91
N GLU A 181 16.06 -23.81 -14.54
CA GLU A 181 14.87 -24.20 -15.30
C GLU A 181 13.84 -23.07 -15.37
N ALA A 182 13.59 -22.39 -14.25
CA ALA A 182 12.70 -21.24 -14.24
C ALA A 182 13.25 -20.07 -15.08
N ASP A 183 14.56 -19.83 -15.06
CA ASP A 183 15.23 -18.81 -15.88
C ASP A 183 15.14 -19.13 -17.38
N ALA A 184 15.31 -20.39 -17.77
CA ALA A 184 15.17 -20.83 -19.15
C ALA A 184 13.74 -20.62 -19.70
N LEU A 185 12.72 -20.67 -18.84
CA LEU A 185 11.34 -20.41 -19.22
C LEU A 185 11.01 -18.92 -19.33
N ARG A 186 11.82 -18.02 -18.76
CA ARG A 186 11.52 -16.59 -18.66
C ARG A 186 11.22 -15.95 -20.02
N GLU A 187 12.07 -16.23 -21.02
CA GLU A 187 11.95 -15.66 -22.37
C GLU A 187 10.74 -16.21 -23.14
N SER A 188 10.24 -17.39 -22.75
CA SER A 188 9.04 -17.99 -23.35
C SER A 188 7.73 -17.42 -22.81
N LEU A 189 7.77 -16.64 -21.72
CA LEU A 189 6.58 -16.06 -21.13
C LEU A 189 6.01 -14.96 -22.05
N PRO A 190 4.68 -14.88 -22.23
CA PRO A 190 4.04 -13.93 -23.13
C PRO A 190 3.95 -12.52 -22.51
N PHE A 191 5.08 -11.96 -22.08
CA PHE A 191 5.18 -10.62 -21.51
C PHE A 191 6.04 -9.75 -22.42
N ALA A 192 5.38 -8.90 -23.22
CA ALA A 192 6.08 -7.92 -24.04
C ALA A 192 6.66 -6.81 -23.13
N PRO A 193 7.97 -6.50 -23.15
CA PRO A 193 8.54 -5.46 -22.28
C PRO A 193 7.86 -4.10 -22.36
N ALA A 194 7.33 -3.74 -23.54
CA ALA A 194 6.59 -2.49 -23.76
C ALA A 194 5.30 -2.40 -22.91
N ASP A 195 4.65 -3.54 -22.64
CA ASP A 195 3.45 -3.58 -21.80
C ASP A 195 3.76 -3.25 -20.33
N PHE A 196 5.01 -3.40 -19.93
CA PHE A 196 5.49 -3.19 -18.56
C PHE A 196 6.48 -2.02 -18.48
N ALA A 197 6.54 -1.17 -19.51
CA ALA A 197 7.44 -0.02 -19.53
C ALA A 197 7.23 0.88 -18.31
N ILE A 198 8.33 1.42 -17.79
CA ILE A 198 8.30 2.36 -16.67
C ILE A 198 8.17 3.77 -17.24
N GLU A 199 7.04 4.40 -16.97
CA GLU A 199 6.84 5.81 -17.28
C GLU A 199 7.66 6.70 -16.31
N PRO A 200 8.29 7.78 -16.81
CA PRO A 200 9.03 8.71 -15.96
C PRO A 200 8.12 9.39 -14.92
N GLY A 201 8.57 9.35 -13.67
CA GLY A 201 7.89 9.96 -12.52
C GLY A 201 8.89 10.21 -11.38
N ARG A 202 8.50 11.00 -10.37
CA ARG A 202 9.41 11.43 -9.28
C ARG A 202 9.98 10.26 -8.46
N LYS A 203 9.23 9.18 -8.29
CA LYS A 203 9.62 7.95 -7.61
C LYS A 203 10.21 6.97 -8.63
N SER A 204 9.57 6.76 -9.79
CA SER A 204 10.09 5.82 -10.79
C SER A 204 11.45 6.23 -11.39
N ARG A 205 11.82 7.51 -11.38
CA ARG A 205 13.18 7.97 -11.76
C ARG A 205 14.31 7.33 -10.93
N GLN A 206 14.01 6.71 -9.79
CA GLN A 206 14.98 5.94 -9.01
C GLN A 206 15.40 4.62 -9.70
N LEU A 207 14.64 4.17 -10.70
CA LEU A 207 14.85 2.92 -11.43
C LEU A 207 15.83 3.11 -12.60
N THR A 208 15.78 4.26 -13.28
CA THR A 208 16.62 4.55 -14.46
C THR A 208 18.13 4.51 -14.20
N PRO A 209 18.69 5.07 -13.10
CA PRO A 209 20.12 4.97 -12.81
C PRO A 209 20.62 3.54 -12.54
N ARG A 210 19.69 2.59 -12.41
CA ARG A 210 19.97 1.17 -12.24
C ARG A 210 19.66 0.36 -13.50
N GLU A 211 19.38 1.03 -14.61
CA GLU A 211 19.07 0.43 -15.92
C GLU A 211 17.79 -0.42 -15.93
N ILE A 212 16.86 -0.10 -15.03
CA ILE A 212 15.56 -0.77 -14.95
C ILE A 212 14.56 0.05 -15.78
N HIS A 213 14.18 -0.49 -16.94
CA HIS A 213 13.32 0.20 -17.90
C HIS A 213 11.90 -0.37 -18.01
N ASN A 214 11.67 -1.55 -17.47
CA ASN A 214 10.34 -2.16 -17.38
C ASN A 214 10.18 -2.93 -16.07
N TYR A 215 8.94 -3.12 -15.62
CA TYR A 215 8.63 -3.76 -14.35
C TYR A 215 8.97 -5.26 -14.32
N LEU A 216 9.13 -5.95 -15.46
CA LEU A 216 9.49 -7.38 -15.48
C LEU A 216 10.85 -7.63 -14.83
N ASP A 217 11.77 -6.67 -14.93
CA ASP A 217 13.12 -6.77 -14.38
C ASP A 217 13.13 -6.70 -12.84
N LEU A 218 12.02 -6.29 -12.20
CA LEU A 218 11.86 -6.30 -10.75
C LEU A 218 11.41 -7.66 -10.17
N PHE A 219 11.26 -8.69 -11.01
CA PHE A 219 10.77 -10.01 -10.61
C PHE A 219 11.75 -11.11 -11.02
N SER A 220 11.92 -12.09 -10.15
CA SER A 220 12.61 -13.33 -10.51
C SER A 220 11.78 -14.11 -11.54
N SER A 221 12.42 -15.04 -12.24
CA SER A 221 11.74 -15.89 -13.23
C SER A 221 10.65 -16.76 -12.60
N ARG A 222 10.85 -17.26 -11.36
CA ARG A 222 9.80 -18.00 -10.64
C ARG A 222 8.60 -17.12 -10.27
N GLN A 223 8.83 -15.85 -9.93
CA GLN A 223 7.76 -14.90 -9.66
C GLN A 223 6.97 -14.56 -10.93
N LEU A 224 7.65 -14.45 -12.07
CA LEU A 224 6.98 -14.29 -13.37
C LEU A 224 6.17 -15.52 -13.79
N LEU A 225 6.68 -16.74 -13.56
CA LEU A 225 5.92 -17.97 -13.77
C LEU A 225 4.64 -18.01 -12.92
N TYR A 226 4.75 -17.59 -11.66
CA TYR A 226 3.58 -17.41 -10.78
C TYR A 226 2.54 -16.46 -11.39
N LEU A 227 2.96 -15.29 -11.86
CA LEU A 227 2.06 -14.30 -12.44
C LEU A 227 1.44 -14.78 -13.75
N HIS A 228 2.23 -15.42 -14.61
CA HIS A 228 1.75 -16.03 -15.84
C HIS A 228 0.64 -17.04 -15.57
N HIS A 229 0.86 -18.00 -14.67
CA HIS A 229 -0.16 -19.00 -14.35
C HIS A 229 -1.38 -18.40 -13.66
N ALA A 230 -1.21 -17.37 -12.81
CA ALA A 230 -2.34 -16.65 -12.22
C ALA A 230 -3.21 -16.00 -13.29
N ILE A 231 -2.61 -15.30 -14.27
CA ILE A 231 -3.30 -14.68 -15.40
C ILE A 231 -4.08 -15.72 -16.22
N GLN A 232 -3.49 -16.91 -16.47
CA GLN A 232 -4.15 -17.98 -17.22
C GLN A 232 -5.34 -18.62 -16.49
N LEU A 233 -5.31 -18.66 -15.15
CA LEU A 233 -6.36 -19.30 -14.35
C LEU A 233 -7.57 -18.38 -14.11
N LEU A 234 -7.35 -17.07 -13.97
CA LEU A 234 -8.39 -16.10 -13.59
C LEU A 234 -9.64 -16.08 -14.51
N PRO A 235 -9.55 -16.22 -15.84
CA PRO A 235 -10.72 -16.22 -16.73
C PRO A 235 -11.73 -17.34 -16.47
N GLN A 236 -11.37 -18.38 -15.72
CA GLN A 236 -12.27 -19.51 -15.42
C GLN A 236 -13.29 -19.20 -14.32
N PHE A 237 -13.15 -18.06 -13.62
CA PHE A 237 -14.00 -17.67 -12.51
C PHE A 237 -15.02 -16.60 -12.93
N ALA A 238 -16.19 -16.60 -12.29
CA ALA A 238 -17.20 -15.56 -12.46
C ALA A 238 -16.62 -14.16 -12.20
N PRO A 239 -17.11 -13.09 -12.88
CA PRO A 239 -16.50 -11.77 -12.84
C PRO A 239 -16.20 -11.22 -11.43
N GLU A 240 -17.11 -11.39 -10.48
CA GLU A 240 -17.00 -10.89 -9.11
C GLU A 240 -15.96 -11.68 -8.31
N ILE A 241 -15.90 -12.99 -8.51
CA ILE A 241 -14.90 -13.89 -7.92
C ILE A 241 -13.52 -13.58 -8.52
N ARG A 242 -13.45 -13.45 -9.85
CA ARG A 242 -12.24 -13.10 -10.61
C ARG A 242 -11.67 -11.77 -10.13
N LEU A 243 -12.51 -10.75 -9.92
CA LEU A 243 -12.12 -9.46 -9.35
C LEU A 243 -11.43 -9.62 -7.99
N ASN A 244 -12.04 -10.38 -7.07
CA ASN A 244 -11.48 -10.62 -5.73
C ASN A 244 -10.14 -11.40 -5.81
N LEU A 245 -10.04 -12.41 -6.68
CA LEU A 245 -8.81 -13.20 -6.87
C LEU A 245 -7.70 -12.41 -7.58
N GLY A 246 -8.03 -11.59 -8.57
CA GLY A 246 -7.08 -10.72 -9.26
C GLY A 246 -6.49 -9.66 -8.33
N LEU A 247 -7.33 -9.02 -7.51
CA LEU A 247 -6.87 -8.10 -6.46
C LEU A 247 -6.05 -8.81 -5.37
N LEU A 248 -6.35 -10.07 -5.04
CA LEU A 248 -5.53 -10.87 -4.13
C LEU A 248 -4.12 -11.11 -4.70
N VAL A 249 -4.02 -11.47 -5.98
CA VAL A 249 -2.74 -11.63 -6.69
C VAL A 249 -1.98 -10.31 -6.70
N SER A 250 -2.63 -9.21 -7.05
CA SER A 250 -2.02 -7.88 -7.02
C SER A 250 -1.53 -7.47 -5.63
N THR A 251 -2.32 -7.71 -4.57
CA THR A 251 -1.92 -7.48 -3.17
C THR A 251 -0.67 -8.29 -2.80
N SER A 252 -0.49 -9.48 -3.38
CA SER A 252 0.69 -10.31 -3.10
C SER A 252 1.98 -9.74 -3.66
N LEU A 253 1.92 -8.87 -4.68
CA LEU A 253 3.08 -8.21 -5.30
C LEU A 253 3.84 -7.31 -4.32
N GLU A 254 3.17 -6.79 -3.29
CA GLU A 254 3.84 -6.10 -2.17
C GLU A 254 4.93 -6.98 -1.53
N PHE A 255 4.76 -8.30 -1.58
CA PHE A 255 5.64 -9.30 -0.96
C PHE A 255 6.29 -10.21 -2.00
N ASN A 256 6.18 -9.91 -3.29
CA ASN A 256 6.58 -10.77 -4.38
C ASN A 256 7.29 -9.97 -5.46
N SER A 257 8.47 -9.45 -5.14
CA SER A 257 9.39 -8.81 -6.08
C SER A 257 10.82 -8.94 -5.57
N MET A 258 11.81 -8.65 -6.42
CA MET A 258 13.23 -8.56 -6.02
C MET A 258 13.54 -7.32 -5.18
N LEU A 259 12.57 -6.41 -5.00
CA LEU A 259 12.66 -5.28 -4.06
C LEU A 259 12.26 -5.66 -2.63
N CYS A 260 11.69 -6.84 -2.41
CA CYS A 260 11.40 -7.33 -1.08
C CYS A 260 12.68 -7.59 -0.29
N GLY A 261 12.77 -7.08 0.93
CA GLY A 261 13.95 -7.21 1.78
C GLY A 261 13.76 -8.19 2.93
N TYR A 262 14.87 -8.57 3.57
CA TYR A 262 14.86 -9.45 4.74
C TYR A 262 15.00 -8.68 6.08
N LYS A 263 14.16 -8.98 7.07
CA LYS A 263 14.20 -8.36 8.43
C LYS A 263 15.01 -9.15 9.48
N GLY A 264 15.62 -10.28 9.10
CA GLY A 264 16.03 -11.38 10.00
C GLY A 264 17.01 -11.12 11.15
N LYS A 265 17.70 -9.97 11.20
CA LYS A 265 18.58 -9.62 12.33
C LYS A 265 17.81 -9.29 13.62
N ASN A 266 16.54 -8.87 13.52
CA ASN A 266 15.77 -8.41 14.69
C ASN A 266 15.17 -9.59 15.49
N LYS A 267 15.57 -9.73 16.77
CA LYS A 267 15.10 -10.76 17.71
C LYS A 267 13.56 -10.85 17.82
N ARG A 268 12.83 -9.74 17.67
CA ARG A 268 11.37 -9.69 17.84
C ARG A 268 10.57 -10.14 16.62
N ARG A 269 11.16 -10.11 15.41
CA ARG A 269 10.48 -10.44 14.13
C ARG A 269 11.42 -11.13 13.12
N ALA A 270 12.24 -12.06 13.61
CA ALA A 270 13.19 -12.79 12.76
C ALA A 270 12.45 -13.55 11.64
N GLY A 271 12.98 -13.53 10.43
CA GLY A 271 12.38 -14.24 9.29
C GLY A 271 11.30 -13.46 8.53
N ALA A 272 10.93 -12.25 8.96
CA ALA A 272 9.84 -11.50 8.33
C ALA A 272 10.29 -10.79 7.04
N ILE A 273 9.38 -10.75 6.06
CA ILE A 273 9.54 -10.01 4.80
C ILE A 273 9.38 -8.51 5.07
N ARG A 274 10.25 -7.71 4.45
CA ARG A 274 10.08 -6.27 4.23
C ARG A 274 9.45 -6.11 2.84
N HIS A 275 8.22 -5.61 2.80
CA HIS A 275 7.47 -5.44 1.55
C HIS A 275 8.11 -4.34 0.68
N THR A 276 7.88 -4.41 -0.64
CA THR A 276 8.45 -3.56 -1.70
C THR A 276 8.46 -2.06 -1.36
N PHE A 277 7.36 -1.55 -0.78
CA PHE A 277 7.18 -0.12 -0.51
C PHE A 277 7.19 0.25 0.99
N SER A 278 7.94 -0.48 1.83
CA SER A 278 7.99 -0.20 3.28
C SER A 278 8.55 1.17 3.66
N HIS A 279 9.10 1.91 2.70
CA HIS A 279 9.63 3.27 2.86
C HIS A 279 8.94 4.28 1.92
N HIS A 280 7.78 3.95 1.35
CA HIS A 280 7.06 4.79 0.37
C HIS A 280 7.94 5.23 -0.82
N ALA A 281 8.83 4.34 -1.27
CA ALA A 281 9.78 4.53 -2.36
C ALA A 281 10.29 3.17 -2.89
N TYR A 282 10.88 3.16 -4.09
CA TYR A 282 11.59 1.99 -4.61
C TYR A 282 12.87 1.79 -3.80
N SER A 283 12.89 0.75 -2.97
CA SER A 283 14.04 0.40 -2.12
C SER A 283 14.73 -0.83 -2.67
N PHE A 284 16.05 -0.75 -2.85
CA PHE A 284 16.86 -1.82 -3.45
C PHE A 284 17.64 -2.54 -2.35
N PRO A 285 17.20 -3.73 -1.91
CA PRO A 285 17.84 -4.42 -0.80
C PRO A 285 19.19 -5.01 -1.23
N TYR A 286 20.19 -4.98 -0.35
CA TYR A 286 21.41 -5.77 -0.55
C TYR A 286 21.11 -7.26 -0.34
N THR A 287 20.18 -7.58 0.55
CA THR A 287 19.61 -8.93 0.70
C THR A 287 18.16 -8.97 0.26
N ALA A 288 17.92 -9.30 -1.01
CA ALA A 288 16.59 -9.52 -1.53
C ALA A 288 15.99 -10.83 -0.99
N LEU A 289 14.68 -10.82 -0.79
CA LEU A 289 13.90 -11.98 -0.35
C LEU A 289 12.83 -12.27 -1.40
N GLU A 290 13.00 -13.37 -2.10
CA GLU A 290 11.99 -13.91 -3.00
C GLU A 290 11.04 -14.82 -2.22
N ASN A 291 9.79 -14.38 -2.09
CA ASN A 291 8.78 -15.15 -1.39
C ASN A 291 8.19 -16.27 -2.26
N ASN A 292 7.75 -17.37 -1.64
CA ASN A 292 6.90 -18.36 -2.30
C ASN A 292 5.41 -17.99 -2.09
N PRO A 293 4.72 -17.42 -3.09
CA PRO A 293 3.32 -16.99 -2.94
C PRO A 293 2.37 -18.17 -2.74
N VAL A 294 2.73 -19.36 -3.23
CA VAL A 294 1.97 -20.62 -3.13
C VAL A 294 2.47 -21.53 -2.00
N TYR A 295 3.20 -20.99 -1.02
CA TYR A 295 3.65 -21.78 0.14
C TYR A 295 2.46 -22.39 0.89
N PRO A 296 2.51 -23.69 1.27
CA PRO A 296 1.35 -24.42 1.82
C PRO A 296 0.92 -24.01 3.23
N ARG A 297 1.60 -23.07 3.89
CA ARG A 297 1.19 -22.53 5.20
C ARG A 297 0.98 -21.02 5.11
N GLN A 298 0.12 -20.50 5.99
CA GLN A 298 -0.05 -19.05 6.17
C GLN A 298 1.24 -18.44 6.74
N ALA A 299 2.01 -17.79 5.87
CA ALA A 299 3.18 -16.99 6.21
C ALA A 299 3.06 -15.58 5.59
N SER A 300 3.93 -14.66 6.00
CA SER A 300 3.94 -13.29 5.47
C SER A 300 3.96 -13.28 3.94
N GLY A 301 3.04 -12.54 3.32
CA GLY A 301 2.97 -12.39 1.87
C GLY A 301 2.45 -13.60 1.08
N THR A 302 2.14 -14.73 1.72
CA THR A 302 1.55 -15.90 1.03
C THR A 302 0.09 -15.65 0.67
N LEU A 303 -0.38 -16.22 -0.46
CA LEU A 303 -1.78 -16.07 -0.88
C LEU A 303 -2.77 -16.54 0.20
N GLN A 304 -2.46 -17.62 0.91
CA GLN A 304 -3.32 -18.13 1.99
C GLN A 304 -3.45 -17.12 3.13
N LYS A 305 -2.33 -16.49 3.54
CA LYS A 305 -2.36 -15.49 4.60
C LYS A 305 -3.11 -14.23 4.17
N LEU A 306 -2.90 -13.80 2.92
CA LEU A 306 -3.54 -12.60 2.36
C LEU A 306 -5.05 -12.83 2.15
N PHE A 307 -5.47 -13.97 1.61
CA PHE A 307 -6.89 -14.32 1.48
C PHE A 307 -7.58 -14.32 2.84
N GLN A 308 -7.00 -14.98 3.84
CA GLN A 308 -7.53 -14.99 5.19
C GLN A 308 -7.64 -13.57 5.78
N ALA A 309 -6.56 -12.78 5.69
CA ALA A 309 -6.46 -11.51 6.40
C ALA A 309 -7.17 -10.34 5.70
N ARG A 310 -7.21 -10.34 4.36
CA ARG A 310 -7.73 -9.22 3.55
C ARG A 310 -9.13 -9.49 3.02
N ILE A 311 -9.39 -10.71 2.53
CA ILE A 311 -10.69 -11.05 1.95
C ILE A 311 -11.62 -11.62 3.03
N ARG A 312 -11.28 -12.77 3.61
CA ARG A 312 -12.17 -13.45 4.55
C ARG A 312 -12.51 -12.61 5.78
N ASN A 313 -11.51 -12.06 6.45
CA ASN A 313 -11.74 -11.19 7.61
C ASN A 313 -12.49 -9.91 7.23
N GLY A 314 -12.20 -9.33 6.05
CA GLY A 314 -12.91 -8.17 5.52
C GLY A 314 -14.39 -8.46 5.29
N ARG A 315 -14.73 -9.59 4.67
CA ARG A 315 -16.12 -10.03 4.46
C ARG A 315 -16.86 -10.32 5.75
N LEU A 316 -16.20 -10.92 6.73
CA LEU A 316 -16.79 -11.14 8.05
C LEU A 316 -17.10 -9.82 8.77
N TRP A 317 -16.21 -8.83 8.66
CA TRP A 317 -16.46 -7.49 9.18
C TRP A 317 -17.58 -6.79 8.39
N ALA A 318 -17.61 -6.90 7.06
CA ALA A 318 -18.64 -6.30 6.23
C ALA A 318 -20.05 -6.84 6.52
N GLN A 319 -20.18 -8.11 6.92
CA GLN A 319 -21.45 -8.69 7.35
C GLN A 319 -21.93 -8.18 8.72
N LYS A 320 -20.99 -7.78 9.59
CA LYS A 320 -21.23 -7.33 10.96
C LYS A 320 -20.26 -6.20 11.32
N PRO A 321 -20.46 -4.98 10.78
CA PRO A 321 -19.56 -3.87 11.03
C PRO A 321 -19.47 -3.57 12.53
N ARG A 322 -18.27 -3.24 12.99
CA ARG A 322 -18.00 -2.94 14.40
C ARG A 322 -17.27 -1.63 14.53
N GLU A 323 -17.64 -0.85 15.54
CA GLU A 323 -17.03 0.44 15.84
C GLU A 323 -16.34 0.47 17.20
N ARG A 324 -15.35 1.37 17.29
CA ARG A 324 -14.59 1.58 18.52
C ARG A 324 -15.45 2.29 19.57
N VAL A 325 -15.51 1.71 20.76
CA VAL A 325 -16.12 2.36 21.94
C VAL A 325 -15.05 3.21 22.62
N ILE A 326 -15.33 4.51 22.71
CA ILE A 326 -14.52 5.47 23.46
C ILE A 326 -15.21 5.69 24.82
N GLY A 327 -14.54 5.31 25.92
CA GLY A 327 -15.06 5.46 27.29
C GLY A 327 -15.39 4.13 28.01
N LYS A 328 -15.67 4.19 29.33
CA LYS A 328 -15.87 3.00 30.18
C LYS A 328 -17.29 2.39 30.14
N ARG A 329 -18.28 3.06 29.54
CA ARG A 329 -19.68 2.60 29.50
C ARG A 329 -20.43 3.19 28.30
N LEU A 330 -21.05 2.33 27.51
CA LEU A 330 -22.22 2.66 26.71
C LEU A 330 -23.22 1.51 26.86
N SER A 331 -24.46 1.86 27.19
CA SER A 331 -25.64 1.01 27.06
C SER A 331 -26.18 1.21 25.65
N VAL A 332 -26.08 0.18 24.81
CA VAL A 332 -26.77 0.13 23.52
C VAL A 332 -28.03 -0.72 23.77
N GLY A 333 -29.18 -0.07 23.89
CA GLY A 333 -30.42 -0.73 24.33
C GLY A 333 -30.30 -1.36 25.73
N SER A 334 -30.82 -2.57 25.90
CA SER A 334 -30.81 -3.32 27.18
C SER A 334 -29.50 -4.08 27.45
N GLU A 335 -28.56 -4.13 26.50
CA GLU A 335 -27.31 -4.89 26.66
C GLU A 335 -26.19 -4.06 27.30
N LYS A 336 -25.72 -4.52 28.46
CA LYS A 336 -24.56 -3.96 29.15
C LYS A 336 -23.29 -4.66 28.66
N VAL A 337 -22.56 -4.03 27.74
CA VAL A 337 -21.26 -4.54 27.28
C VAL A 337 -20.17 -4.18 28.31
N LYS A 338 -19.64 -5.17 29.03
CA LYS A 338 -18.46 -4.99 29.90
C LYS A 338 -17.18 -4.97 29.06
N VAL A 339 -16.59 -3.80 28.87
CA VAL A 339 -15.27 -3.64 28.24
C VAL A 339 -14.19 -3.84 29.31
N LYS A 340 -13.36 -4.90 29.18
CA LYS A 340 -12.32 -5.29 30.17
C LYS A 340 -11.00 -4.48 30.08
N SER A 341 -10.84 -3.61 29.09
CA SER A 341 -9.64 -2.78 28.88
C SER A 341 -10.00 -1.65 27.94
N GLY A 342 -9.51 -0.43 28.16
CA GLY A 342 -10.04 0.88 27.70
C GLY A 342 -10.35 1.13 26.20
N ILE A 343 -10.39 0.13 25.33
CA ILE A 343 -10.91 0.18 23.98
C ILE A 343 -11.72 -1.10 23.72
N GLY A 344 -13.04 -0.99 23.54
CA GLY A 344 -13.92 -2.08 23.13
C GLY A 344 -14.41 -1.89 21.69
N PHE A 345 -14.93 -2.93 21.06
CA PHE A 345 -15.62 -2.84 19.77
C PHE A 345 -17.05 -3.35 19.90
N VAL A 346 -18.03 -2.58 19.45
CA VAL A 346 -19.45 -2.95 19.43
C VAL A 346 -19.92 -3.17 18.00
N GLU A 347 -20.72 -4.21 17.78
CA GLU A 347 -21.41 -4.42 16.51
C GLU A 347 -22.46 -3.32 16.33
N ILE A 348 -22.56 -2.79 15.11
CA ILE A 348 -23.61 -1.84 14.76
C ILE A 348 -24.78 -2.64 14.19
N LEU A 349 -25.78 -2.87 15.04
CA LEU A 349 -26.96 -3.68 14.68
C LEU A 349 -27.67 -3.08 13.47
N GLY A 350 -27.98 -3.93 12.49
CA GLY A 350 -28.68 -3.55 11.26
C GLY A 350 -27.77 -3.01 10.16
N GLU A 351 -26.50 -2.71 10.43
CA GLU A 351 -25.56 -2.28 9.39
C GLU A 351 -24.90 -3.43 8.66
N ARG A 352 -24.60 -3.20 7.37
CA ARG A 352 -23.74 -4.03 6.53
C ARG A 352 -22.90 -3.14 5.63
N ASP A 353 -21.68 -3.59 5.36
CA ASP A 353 -20.80 -2.95 4.39
C ASP A 353 -20.78 -3.71 3.05
N ALA A 354 -21.93 -3.75 2.40
CA ALA A 354 -22.11 -4.28 1.05
C ALA A 354 -23.29 -3.58 0.38
N GLY A 355 -23.40 -3.73 -0.93
CA GLY A 355 -24.48 -3.17 -1.71
C GLY A 355 -24.59 -3.76 -3.12
N VAL A 356 -25.45 -3.16 -3.93
CA VAL A 356 -25.60 -3.47 -5.36
C VAL A 356 -24.98 -2.33 -6.17
N GLU A 357 -24.07 -2.65 -7.09
CA GLU A 357 -23.55 -1.65 -8.03
C GLU A 357 -24.65 -1.25 -9.01
N VAL A 358 -24.88 0.04 -9.18
CA VAL A 358 -25.87 0.60 -10.10
C VAL A 358 -25.21 1.50 -11.15
N PRO A 359 -25.79 1.62 -12.36
CA PRO A 359 -25.16 2.38 -13.44
C PRO A 359 -25.37 3.89 -13.35
N SER A 360 -26.25 4.37 -12.46
CA SER A 360 -26.54 5.80 -12.30
C SER A 360 -27.19 6.10 -10.96
N VAL A 361 -27.20 7.38 -10.56
CA VAL A 361 -27.91 7.86 -9.37
C VAL A 361 -29.41 7.59 -9.45
N ALA A 362 -30.03 7.67 -10.63
CA ALA A 362 -31.46 7.43 -10.80
C ALA A 362 -31.88 5.99 -10.45
N ALA A 363 -30.94 5.04 -10.50
CA ALA A 363 -31.16 3.65 -10.09
C ALA A 363 -30.97 3.42 -8.57
N MET A 364 -30.51 4.43 -7.82
CA MET A 364 -30.47 4.40 -6.37
C MET A 364 -31.86 4.73 -5.82
N THR A 365 -32.59 3.72 -5.39
CA THR A 365 -33.96 3.88 -4.87
C THR A 365 -34.06 3.36 -3.44
N ASP A 366 -34.87 4.02 -2.61
CA ASP A 366 -35.17 3.62 -1.22
C ASP A 366 -35.88 2.25 -1.10
N LYS A 367 -36.21 1.61 -2.22
CA LYS A 367 -36.96 0.34 -2.28
C LYS A 367 -36.08 -0.90 -2.23
N HIS A 368 -34.76 -0.78 -2.23
CA HIS A 368 -33.82 -1.89 -2.34
C HIS A 368 -32.70 -1.84 -1.29
N ASP A 369 -31.93 -2.94 -1.21
CA ASP A 369 -30.65 -2.97 -0.49
C ASP A 369 -29.79 -1.75 -0.90
N ALA A 370 -28.98 -1.25 0.03
CA ALA A 370 -28.11 -0.10 -0.21
C ALA A 370 -27.34 -0.23 -1.53
N ALA A 371 -27.47 0.74 -2.44
CA ALA A 371 -26.85 0.75 -3.76
C ALA A 371 -25.60 1.64 -3.78
N PHE A 372 -24.62 1.28 -4.62
CA PHE A 372 -23.45 2.10 -4.85
C PHE A 372 -23.18 2.34 -6.35
N LEU A 373 -22.59 3.48 -6.67
CA LEU A 373 -22.11 3.82 -8.02
C LEU A 373 -20.62 4.10 -7.93
N LEU A 374 -19.84 3.57 -8.86
CA LEU A 374 -18.41 3.81 -8.95
C LEU A 374 -18.09 4.47 -10.29
N LEU A 375 -17.48 5.65 -10.20
CA LEU A 375 -17.02 6.43 -11.33
C LEU A 375 -15.49 6.34 -11.40
N GLN A 376 -14.96 6.12 -12.60
CA GLN A 376 -13.54 6.22 -12.85
C GLN A 376 -13.29 7.47 -13.69
N GLY A 377 -12.70 8.51 -13.09
CA GLY A 377 -12.48 9.80 -13.75
C GLY A 377 -12.10 10.91 -12.78
N SER A 378 -11.84 12.10 -13.32
CA SER A 378 -11.48 13.28 -12.52
C SER A 378 -12.66 13.79 -11.69
N SER A 379 -12.41 14.09 -10.41
CA SER A 379 -13.40 14.74 -9.54
C SER A 379 -13.67 16.21 -9.88
N THR A 380 -12.99 16.79 -10.88
CA THR A 380 -13.34 18.11 -11.44
C THR A 380 -14.59 18.06 -12.32
N GLN A 381 -14.99 16.88 -12.79
CA GLN A 381 -16.17 16.69 -13.63
C GLN A 381 -16.74 15.29 -13.42
N LEU A 382 -17.80 15.22 -12.62
CA LEU A 382 -18.52 14.01 -12.29
C LEU A 382 -19.75 13.88 -13.20
N ASP A 383 -19.98 12.67 -13.72
CA ASP A 383 -21.21 12.33 -14.45
C ASP A 383 -22.38 12.14 -13.47
N LEU A 384 -22.77 13.23 -12.81
CA LEU A 384 -23.80 13.30 -11.78
C LEU A 384 -24.71 14.52 -12.01
N PRO A 385 -26.02 14.43 -11.74
CA PRO A 385 -26.90 15.59 -11.79
C PRO A 385 -26.58 16.64 -10.71
N ASP A 386 -26.95 17.89 -10.97
CA ASP A 386 -26.91 18.98 -9.98
C ASP A 386 -27.76 18.62 -8.76
N GLY A 387 -27.31 19.00 -7.56
CA GLY A 387 -28.07 18.81 -6.32
C GLY A 387 -28.50 17.36 -6.05
N SER A 388 -27.70 16.38 -6.46
CA SER A 388 -28.01 14.95 -6.34
C SER A 388 -27.46 14.30 -5.06
N VAL A 389 -26.53 14.95 -4.35
CA VAL A 389 -25.77 14.37 -3.23
C VAL A 389 -26.08 15.08 -1.91
N ASP A 390 -26.39 14.31 -0.86
CA ASP A 390 -26.64 14.84 0.50
C ASP A 390 -25.35 15.11 1.28
N PHE A 391 -24.36 14.21 1.16
CA PHE A 391 -23.09 14.33 1.88
C PHE A 391 -21.94 13.98 0.95
N ILE A 392 -20.95 14.86 0.89
CA ILE A 392 -19.67 14.59 0.24
C ILE A 392 -18.64 14.41 1.36
N VAL A 393 -18.01 13.25 1.43
CA VAL A 393 -16.95 12.94 2.39
C VAL A 393 -15.69 12.56 1.62
N THR A 394 -14.61 13.34 1.79
CA THR A 394 -13.37 13.13 1.02
C THR A 394 -12.12 13.48 1.82
N ASP A 395 -10.96 13.15 1.24
CA ASP A 395 -9.62 13.46 1.74
C ASP A 395 -8.82 14.03 0.55
N PRO A 396 -8.85 15.36 0.31
CA PRO A 396 -8.28 15.95 -0.89
C PRO A 396 -6.74 15.82 -0.89
N PRO A 397 -6.11 15.67 -2.07
CA PRO A 397 -4.65 15.54 -2.18
C PRO A 397 -3.94 16.79 -1.63
N TYR A 398 -2.92 16.59 -0.80
CA TYR A 398 -2.14 17.68 -0.21
C TYR A 398 -0.90 18.02 -1.03
N PHE A 399 -0.46 19.28 -0.93
CA PHE A 399 0.70 19.89 -1.61
C PHE A 399 1.98 19.02 -1.63
N ASP A 400 2.25 18.28 -0.55
CA ASP A 400 3.40 17.38 -0.39
C ASP A 400 3.01 15.89 -0.28
N SER A 401 1.74 15.55 -0.52
CA SER A 401 1.23 14.19 -0.36
C SER A 401 1.98 13.21 -1.27
N VAL A 402 2.37 12.08 -0.67
CA VAL A 402 3.10 11.00 -1.35
C VAL A 402 2.43 10.70 -2.68
N GLN A 403 3.19 10.74 -3.77
CA GLN A 403 2.72 10.41 -5.11
C GLN A 403 2.43 8.92 -5.23
N TYR A 404 1.31 8.49 -4.65
CA TYR A 404 0.84 7.12 -4.69
C TYR A 404 0.60 6.66 -6.12
N SER A 405 0.24 7.56 -7.05
CA SER A 405 0.01 7.26 -8.46
C SER A 405 1.24 6.70 -9.18
N ASP A 406 2.44 7.21 -8.89
CA ASP A 406 3.71 6.73 -9.45
C ASP A 406 4.03 5.33 -8.90
N LEU A 407 3.92 5.12 -7.58
CA LEU A 407 4.12 3.79 -6.99
C LEU A 407 3.04 2.79 -7.40
N ALA A 408 1.80 3.24 -7.62
CA ALA A 408 0.69 2.42 -8.06
C ALA A 408 0.89 1.87 -9.48
N ALA A 409 1.73 2.51 -10.31
CA ALA A 409 2.10 2.00 -11.64
C ALA A 409 2.66 0.58 -11.57
N PHE A 410 3.44 0.27 -10.53
CA PHE A 410 3.96 -1.07 -10.25
C PHE A 410 2.85 -2.13 -10.17
N PHE A 411 1.68 -1.79 -9.63
CA PHE A 411 0.53 -2.71 -9.53
C PHE A 411 -0.38 -2.64 -10.77
N ARG A 412 -0.58 -1.44 -11.34
CA ARG A 412 -1.46 -1.21 -12.49
C ARG A 412 -1.07 -2.06 -13.69
N VAL A 413 0.22 -2.14 -14.01
CA VAL A 413 0.70 -2.93 -15.17
C VAL A 413 0.26 -4.38 -15.06
N TRP A 414 0.37 -4.99 -13.88
CA TRP A 414 -0.06 -6.37 -13.65
C TRP A 414 -1.58 -6.50 -13.64
N LEU A 415 -2.28 -5.57 -12.99
CA LEU A 415 -3.73 -5.61 -12.90
C LEU A 415 -4.41 -5.51 -14.27
N ARG A 416 -3.83 -4.77 -15.23
CA ARG A 416 -4.28 -4.75 -16.63
C ARG A 416 -4.27 -6.14 -17.27
N HIS A 417 -3.34 -7.01 -16.90
CA HIS A 417 -3.29 -8.38 -17.41
C HIS A 417 -4.14 -9.36 -16.58
N LEU A 418 -4.26 -9.13 -15.26
CA LEU A 418 -5.08 -9.96 -14.38
C LEU A 418 -6.59 -9.72 -14.59
N LEU A 419 -6.97 -8.48 -14.90
CA LEU A 419 -8.34 -7.98 -14.95
C LEU A 419 -8.55 -7.02 -16.14
N PRO A 420 -8.29 -7.44 -17.39
CA PRO A 420 -8.25 -6.55 -18.55
C PRO A 420 -9.54 -5.74 -18.76
N ASP A 421 -10.70 -6.34 -18.48
CA ASP A 421 -12.01 -5.74 -18.73
C ASP A 421 -12.64 -5.08 -17.49
N ALA A 422 -11.93 -5.00 -16.36
CA ALA A 422 -12.52 -4.57 -15.09
C ALA A 422 -12.53 -3.05 -14.88
N ALA A 423 -11.66 -2.32 -15.59
CA ALA A 423 -11.49 -0.88 -15.47
C ALA A 423 -10.91 -0.29 -16.76
N ASN A 424 -10.94 1.04 -16.90
CA ASN A 424 -10.17 1.71 -17.92
C ASN A 424 -8.70 1.80 -17.46
N TRP A 425 -7.82 0.97 -18.02
CA TRP A 425 -6.41 0.95 -17.62
C TRP A 425 -5.57 2.12 -18.14
N ARG A 426 -6.16 3.02 -18.95
CA ARG A 426 -5.49 4.25 -19.38
C ARG A 426 -5.57 5.26 -18.23
N TYR A 427 -4.44 5.52 -17.59
CA TYR A 427 -4.31 6.56 -16.57
C TYR A 427 -3.62 7.78 -17.16
N ASN A 428 -4.30 8.91 -17.23
CA ASN A 428 -3.73 10.17 -17.67
C ASN A 428 -3.13 10.91 -16.46
N THR A 429 -1.80 10.99 -16.40
CA THR A 429 -1.09 11.71 -15.32
C THR A 429 -1.41 13.21 -15.31
N GLN A 430 -1.85 13.80 -16.44
CA GLN A 430 -2.20 15.22 -16.51
C GLN A 430 -3.52 15.58 -15.80
N GLU A 431 -4.37 14.61 -15.52
CA GLU A 431 -5.61 14.81 -14.76
C GLU A 431 -5.38 14.68 -13.25
N SER A 432 -4.15 14.38 -12.81
CA SER A 432 -3.79 14.24 -11.40
C SER A 432 -3.40 15.58 -10.77
N ALA A 433 -3.86 15.80 -9.53
CA ALA A 433 -3.54 16.99 -8.72
C ALA A 433 -2.07 17.15 -8.34
N VAL A 434 -1.29 16.06 -8.41
CA VAL A 434 0.03 15.97 -7.79
C VAL A 434 1.10 15.64 -8.84
N ASP A 435 1.23 16.49 -9.86
CA ASP A 435 2.31 16.42 -10.84
C ASP A 435 3.27 17.64 -10.73
N PRO A 436 4.42 17.51 -10.05
CA PRO A 436 5.43 18.55 -9.89
C PRO A 436 6.41 18.63 -11.07
N HIS A 437 6.21 17.88 -12.16
CA HIS A 437 7.04 18.03 -13.36
C HIS A 437 6.76 19.32 -14.15
N GLN A 438 5.77 20.11 -13.75
CA GLN A 438 5.51 21.42 -14.33
C GLN A 438 5.98 22.54 -13.40
N LEU A 439 6.71 23.50 -13.99
CA LEU A 439 7.30 24.69 -13.36
C LEU A 439 6.27 25.65 -12.70
N ASP A 440 4.98 25.30 -12.74
CA ASP A 440 3.86 26.08 -12.20
C ASP A 440 2.89 25.20 -11.37
N SER A 441 3.44 24.31 -10.54
CA SER A 441 2.65 23.37 -9.74
C SER A 441 1.70 24.05 -8.74
N GLU A 442 1.99 25.29 -8.34
CA GLU A 442 1.18 26.03 -7.36
C GLU A 442 -0.13 26.56 -7.99
N SER A 443 -0.08 27.14 -9.20
CA SER A 443 -1.27 27.60 -9.92
C SER A 443 -2.16 26.41 -10.29
N ARG A 444 -1.55 25.36 -10.85
CA ARG A 444 -2.29 24.16 -11.27
C ARG A 444 -2.95 23.41 -10.11
N TYR A 445 -2.30 23.33 -8.95
CA TYR A 445 -2.91 22.74 -7.75
C TYR A 445 -4.14 23.53 -7.31
N THR A 446 -4.03 24.86 -7.25
CA THR A 446 -5.13 25.75 -6.86
C THR A 446 -6.29 25.66 -7.86
N GLU A 447 -6.00 25.72 -9.16
CA GLU A 447 -7.00 25.56 -10.22
C GLU A 447 -7.74 24.23 -10.13
N LEU A 448 -7.02 23.11 -9.92
CA LEU A 448 -7.65 21.80 -9.82
C LEU A 448 -8.48 21.66 -8.54
N MET A 449 -7.99 22.17 -7.40
CA MET A 449 -8.75 22.16 -6.15
C MET A 449 -10.01 23.02 -6.25
N SER A 450 -9.93 24.22 -6.84
CA SER A 450 -11.08 25.05 -7.13
C SER A 450 -12.08 24.33 -8.03
N GLY A 451 -11.61 23.66 -9.08
CA GLY A 451 -12.46 22.85 -9.97
C GLY A 451 -13.17 21.71 -9.25
N ILE A 452 -12.45 20.96 -8.39
CA ILE A 452 -13.04 19.87 -7.59
C ILE A 452 -14.08 20.42 -6.61
N PHE A 453 -13.80 21.52 -5.92
CA PHE A 453 -14.76 22.09 -4.97
C PHE A 453 -15.97 22.72 -5.66
N ALA A 454 -15.79 23.36 -6.81
CA ALA A 454 -16.90 23.85 -7.63
C ALA A 454 -17.81 22.68 -8.08
N GLU A 455 -17.22 21.56 -8.50
CA GLU A 455 -17.97 20.36 -8.86
C GLU A 455 -18.68 19.74 -7.66
N CYS A 456 -18.03 19.69 -6.49
CA CYS A 456 -18.67 19.32 -5.23
C CYS A 456 -19.86 20.24 -4.92
N ARG A 457 -19.73 21.56 -5.10
CA ARG A 457 -20.83 22.52 -4.88
C ARG A 457 -22.01 22.27 -5.83
N ARG A 458 -21.73 21.93 -7.09
CA ARG A 458 -22.76 21.65 -8.12
C ARG A 458 -23.58 20.42 -7.75
N VAL A 459 -22.93 19.32 -7.38
CA VAL A 459 -23.63 18.05 -7.08
C VAL A 459 -24.26 18.02 -5.69
N LEU A 460 -23.81 18.87 -4.77
CA LEU A 460 -24.33 18.93 -3.40
C LEU A 460 -25.72 19.59 -3.34
N LYS A 461 -26.65 18.99 -2.60
CA LYS A 461 -27.98 19.55 -2.34
C LYS A 461 -27.91 20.85 -1.53
N ASP A 462 -28.69 21.86 -1.91
CA ASP A 462 -28.64 23.18 -1.26
C ASP A 462 -29.16 23.19 0.18
N GLU A 463 -30.26 22.48 0.49
CA GLU A 463 -30.96 22.64 1.78
C GLU A 463 -30.20 21.98 2.95
N ASN A 464 -29.82 20.71 2.78
CA ASN A 464 -29.24 19.88 3.84
C ASN A 464 -27.86 19.32 3.48
N GLY A 465 -27.30 19.73 2.34
CA GLY A 465 -26.03 19.22 1.86
C GLY A 465 -24.86 19.55 2.79
N ARG A 466 -23.96 18.59 3.03
CA ARG A 466 -22.69 18.85 3.71
C ARG A 466 -21.50 18.37 2.90
N PHE A 467 -20.50 19.24 2.77
CA PHE A 467 -19.19 18.89 2.24
C PHE A 467 -18.22 18.74 3.41
N ILE A 468 -17.62 17.56 3.57
CA ILE A 468 -16.83 17.18 4.73
C ILE A 468 -15.51 16.62 4.25
N PHE A 469 -14.41 17.15 4.77
CA PHE A 469 -13.11 16.54 4.53
C PHE A 469 -12.17 16.69 5.72
N THR A 470 -11.20 15.79 5.76
CA THR A 470 -10.06 15.88 6.67
C THR A 470 -9.00 16.79 6.06
N PHE A 471 -8.31 17.59 6.88
CA PHE A 471 -7.22 18.45 6.43
C PHE A 471 -6.22 18.72 7.56
N HIS A 472 -4.92 18.64 7.27
CA HIS A 472 -3.87 19.18 8.13
C HIS A 472 -2.66 19.59 7.29
N HIS A 473 -2.01 20.71 7.62
CA HIS A 473 -0.78 21.12 6.96
C HIS A 473 -0.02 22.15 7.81
N TRP A 474 1.31 22.03 7.91
CA TRP A 474 2.16 23.03 8.60
C TRP A 474 2.39 24.28 7.75
N ASN A 475 2.50 24.14 6.43
CA ASN A 475 2.78 25.26 5.54
C ASN A 475 1.53 26.15 5.35
N PRO A 476 1.59 27.46 5.64
CA PRO A 476 0.50 28.41 5.42
C PRO A 476 -0.03 28.42 3.98
N LYS A 477 0.81 28.12 2.98
CA LYS A 477 0.39 28.04 1.58
C LYS A 477 -0.74 27.04 1.34
N GLY A 478 -0.72 25.91 2.04
CA GLY A 478 -1.77 24.88 1.91
C GLY A 478 -3.14 25.39 2.39
N TRP A 479 -3.16 26.09 3.53
CA TRP A 479 -4.38 26.69 4.08
C TRP A 479 -4.87 27.88 3.24
N ALA A 480 -3.95 28.67 2.68
CA ALA A 480 -4.29 29.77 1.78
C ALA A 480 -4.95 29.25 0.50
N ALA A 481 -4.37 28.25 -0.16
CA ALA A 481 -4.94 27.62 -1.36
C ALA A 481 -6.32 27.03 -1.06
N LEU A 482 -6.48 26.34 0.08
CA LEU A 482 -7.77 25.81 0.53
C LEU A 482 -8.81 26.93 0.72
N THR A 483 -8.41 28.04 1.34
CA THR A 483 -9.30 29.19 1.60
C THR A 483 -9.82 29.80 0.29
N VAL A 484 -8.93 29.99 -0.69
CA VAL A 484 -9.31 30.53 -2.01
C VAL A 484 -10.25 29.57 -2.74
N ALA A 485 -9.91 28.28 -2.79
CA ALA A 485 -10.74 27.28 -3.48
C ALA A 485 -12.15 27.16 -2.90
N LEU A 486 -12.28 27.16 -1.57
CA LEU A 486 -13.59 27.08 -0.89
C LEU A 486 -14.45 28.33 -1.11
N ARG A 487 -13.83 29.52 -1.09
CA ARG A 487 -14.53 30.79 -1.38
C ARG A 487 -15.05 30.82 -2.80
N GLN A 488 -14.20 30.50 -3.77
CA GLN A 488 -14.57 30.46 -5.19
C GLN A 488 -15.70 29.46 -5.45
N ALA A 489 -15.70 28.32 -4.76
CA ALA A 489 -16.75 27.32 -4.82
C ALA A 489 -18.03 27.68 -4.03
N GLY A 490 -18.05 28.78 -3.27
CA GLY A 490 -19.25 29.22 -2.53
C GLY A 490 -19.56 28.40 -1.27
N PHE A 491 -18.55 27.91 -0.56
CA PHE A 491 -18.71 27.20 0.70
C PHE A 491 -18.44 28.08 1.92
N ALA A 492 -19.21 27.87 3.00
CA ALA A 492 -18.92 28.41 4.32
C ALA A 492 -18.75 27.29 5.35
N LEU A 493 -17.90 27.53 6.35
CA LEU A 493 -17.63 26.56 7.41
C LEU A 493 -18.80 26.51 8.40
N VAL A 494 -19.39 25.33 8.56
CA VAL A 494 -20.45 25.03 9.54
C VAL A 494 -19.84 24.61 10.87
N ASN A 495 -18.84 23.73 10.83
CA ASN A 495 -18.18 23.23 12.03
C ASN A 495 -16.78 22.69 11.75
N ARG A 496 -15.98 22.53 12.82
CA ARG A 496 -14.66 21.89 12.80
C ARG A 496 -14.51 20.95 13.99
N TYR A 497 -13.78 19.86 13.78
CA TYR A 497 -13.36 18.95 14.84
C TYR A 497 -11.86 18.69 14.72
N ALA A 498 -11.17 18.46 15.82
CA ALA A 498 -9.82 17.91 15.83
C ALA A 498 -9.91 16.43 16.20
N VAL A 499 -9.36 15.54 15.36
CA VAL A 499 -9.44 14.09 15.56
C VAL A 499 -8.05 13.50 15.49
N HIS A 500 -7.69 12.69 16.49
CA HIS A 500 -6.41 11.98 16.51
C HIS A 500 -6.35 10.95 15.37
N SER A 501 -5.50 11.19 14.38
CA SER A 501 -5.45 10.45 13.10
C SER A 501 -4.32 9.42 13.01
N GLU A 502 -3.26 9.55 13.82
CA GLU A 502 -2.04 8.75 13.67
C GLU A 502 -1.96 7.44 14.48
N ASN A 503 -1.22 6.46 13.97
CA ASN A 503 -0.93 5.20 14.67
C ASN A 503 0.41 5.33 15.43
N PRO A 504 0.46 5.16 16.76
CA PRO A 504 1.67 5.37 17.58
C PRO A 504 2.87 4.43 17.27
N ILE A 505 2.82 3.62 16.21
CA ILE A 505 3.84 2.64 15.79
C ILE A 505 4.48 3.02 14.43
N SER A 506 4.09 4.13 13.79
CA SER A 506 4.74 4.60 12.56
C SER A 506 6.20 5.02 12.82
N VAL A 507 7.12 4.38 12.11
CA VAL A 507 8.59 4.49 12.30
C VAL A 507 9.16 5.84 11.83
N HIS A 508 8.29 6.77 11.44
CA HIS A 508 8.65 8.06 10.83
C HIS A 508 8.69 9.23 11.84
N ILE A 509 8.41 9.00 13.13
CA ILE A 509 8.20 10.07 14.13
C ILE A 509 9.32 10.12 15.18
N THR A 510 10.46 9.45 14.97
CA THR A 510 11.61 9.66 15.86
C THR A 510 12.38 10.91 15.41
N GLY A 511 11.92 12.09 15.84
CA GLY A 511 12.66 13.36 15.71
C GLY A 511 12.04 14.46 14.85
N MET A 512 10.85 14.26 14.27
CA MET A 512 10.10 15.31 13.55
C MET A 512 8.82 15.66 14.32
N LYS A 513 8.47 16.95 14.45
CA LYS A 513 7.19 17.44 14.99
C LYS A 513 6.02 16.97 14.10
N ALA A 514 5.61 15.72 14.22
CA ALA A 514 4.49 15.17 13.44
C ALA A 514 3.15 15.72 13.96
N LEU A 515 2.26 16.13 13.06
CA LEU A 515 0.87 16.42 13.40
C LEU A 515 0.18 15.09 13.74
N LEU A 516 -0.30 14.96 14.98
CA LEU A 516 -0.95 13.73 15.46
C LEU A 516 -2.48 13.76 15.26
N HIS A 517 -3.01 14.91 14.86
CA HIS A 517 -4.44 15.18 14.68
C HIS A 517 -4.69 15.74 13.29
N ASP A 518 -5.90 15.49 12.80
CA ASP A 518 -6.45 16.11 11.60
C ASP A 518 -7.60 17.07 11.98
N ALA A 519 -7.78 18.14 11.19
CA ALA A 519 -9.00 18.92 11.23
C ALA A 519 -10.07 18.25 10.35
N ILE A 520 -11.19 17.83 10.93
CA ILE A 520 -12.39 17.47 10.17
C ILE A 520 -13.22 18.73 10.01
N LEU A 521 -13.33 19.21 8.77
CA LEU A 521 -13.99 20.46 8.43
C LEU A 521 -15.33 20.15 7.76
N VAL A 522 -16.39 20.80 8.22
CA VAL A 522 -17.77 20.59 7.75
C VAL A 522 -18.27 21.88 7.12
N PHE A 523 -18.62 21.83 5.84
CA PHE A 523 -19.06 22.96 5.04
C PHE A 523 -20.49 22.77 4.53
N ALA A 524 -21.12 23.88 4.18
CA ALA A 524 -22.39 23.96 3.46
C ALA A 524 -22.35 25.15 2.49
N PRO A 525 -23.31 25.27 1.55
CA PRO A 525 -23.45 26.46 0.72
C PRO A 525 -23.49 27.73 1.58
N ALA A 526 -22.71 28.75 1.19
CA ALA A 526 -22.47 29.93 2.01
C ALA A 526 -23.76 30.64 2.44
N GLU A 527 -24.73 30.74 1.54
CA GLU A 527 -26.06 31.33 1.78
C GLU A 527 -26.92 30.60 2.83
N ARG A 528 -26.49 29.41 3.28
CA ARG A 528 -27.19 28.59 4.28
C ARG A 528 -26.51 28.58 5.65
N VAL A 529 -25.37 29.25 5.81
CA VAL A 529 -24.60 29.22 7.06
C VAL A 529 -24.78 30.53 7.83
N ALA A 530 -25.38 30.42 9.01
CA ALA A 530 -25.56 31.53 9.96
C ALA A 530 -24.55 31.50 11.13
N VAL A 531 -23.52 30.64 11.06
CA VAL A 531 -22.50 30.52 12.10
C VAL A 531 -21.53 31.70 11.99
N GLU A 532 -21.32 32.47 13.05
CA GLU A 532 -20.28 33.50 13.11
C GLU A 532 -18.98 32.93 13.69
N TRP A 533 -17.86 33.20 13.02
CA TRP A 533 -16.54 32.75 13.43
C TRP A 533 -15.71 33.94 13.93
N GLU A 534 -15.22 33.87 15.17
CA GLU A 534 -14.30 34.88 15.69
C GLU A 534 -12.87 34.63 15.20
N ARG A 535 -12.15 35.70 14.82
CA ARG A 535 -10.73 35.58 14.47
C ARG A 535 -9.94 35.16 15.72
N PRO A 536 -9.23 34.01 15.71
CA PRO A 536 -8.34 33.66 16.81
C PRO A 536 -7.20 34.68 16.91
N SER A 537 -6.76 34.98 18.13
CA SER A 537 -5.65 35.92 18.36
C SER A 537 -4.29 35.35 17.94
N GLN A 538 -4.14 34.03 17.99
CA GLN A 538 -2.95 33.28 17.57
C GLN A 538 -3.33 31.81 17.29
N ILE A 539 -2.52 31.10 16.51
CA ILE A 539 -2.64 29.65 16.31
C ILE A 539 -1.64 28.93 17.22
N ASN A 540 -2.10 27.94 17.98
CA ASN A 540 -1.21 27.11 18.81
C ASN A 540 -0.35 26.18 17.94
N LEU A 541 0.97 26.37 17.95
CA LEU A 541 1.92 25.55 17.18
C LEU A 541 2.56 24.41 17.99
N SER A 542 2.26 24.33 19.28
CA SER A 542 2.91 23.39 20.22
C SER A 542 2.07 22.14 20.49
N ASP A 543 0.76 22.24 20.32
CA ASP A 543 -0.18 21.14 20.52
C ASP A 543 -0.95 20.88 19.22
N SER A 544 -0.85 19.66 18.68
CA SER A 544 -1.43 19.34 17.37
C SER A 544 -2.96 19.33 17.34
N GLU A 545 -3.63 19.05 18.45
CA GLU A 545 -5.09 19.07 18.53
C GLU A 545 -5.57 20.53 18.46
N GLN A 546 -5.00 21.37 19.31
CA GLN A 546 -5.30 22.81 19.34
C GLN A 546 -4.88 23.50 18.04
N PHE A 547 -3.75 23.11 17.44
CA PHE A 547 -3.33 23.60 16.11
C PHE A 547 -4.43 23.40 15.06
N CYS A 548 -4.92 22.16 14.91
CA CYS A 548 -5.97 21.84 13.94
C CYS A 548 -7.26 22.61 14.23
N TYR A 549 -7.61 22.72 15.51
CA TYR A 549 -8.77 23.47 15.96
C TYR A 549 -8.66 24.97 15.66
N ASP A 550 -7.53 25.59 15.94
CA ASP A 550 -7.27 27.01 15.71
C ASP A 550 -7.22 27.33 14.22
N CYS A 551 -6.54 26.51 13.41
CA CYS A 551 -6.54 26.64 11.95
C CYS A 551 -7.96 26.55 11.37
N GLY A 552 -8.77 25.58 11.80
CA GLY A 552 -10.17 25.49 11.37
C GLY A 552 -10.99 26.74 11.79
N THR A 553 -10.69 27.32 12.97
CA THR A 553 -11.33 28.57 13.42
C THR A 553 -10.99 29.72 12.49
N PHE A 554 -9.70 29.88 12.19
CA PHE A 554 -9.22 30.95 11.35
C PHE A 554 -9.72 30.82 9.92
N LEU A 555 -9.78 29.60 9.38
CA LEU A 555 -10.43 29.32 8.11
C LEU A 555 -11.90 29.76 8.11
N GLY A 556 -12.66 29.39 9.15
CA GLY A 556 -14.06 29.82 9.29
C GLY A 556 -14.22 31.35 9.23
N TRP A 557 -13.41 32.09 10.00
CA TRP A 557 -13.41 33.55 9.97
C TRP A 557 -13.01 34.10 8.59
N MET A 558 -11.98 33.53 7.96
CA MET A 558 -11.53 33.92 6.63
C MET A 558 -12.64 33.75 5.59
N LEU A 559 -13.41 32.66 5.61
CA LEU A 559 -14.49 32.44 4.64
C LEU A 559 -15.62 33.49 4.70
N GLN A 560 -15.72 34.26 5.80
CA GLN A 560 -16.77 35.27 6.00
C GLN A 560 -16.39 36.69 5.57
N GLN A 561 -15.13 36.94 5.18
CA GLN A 561 -14.67 38.30 4.88
C GLN A 561 -14.92 38.70 3.42
N ASP A 562 -15.89 39.54 3.12
CA ASP A 562 -16.21 39.95 1.73
C ASP A 562 -15.07 40.68 0.98
N VAL A 563 -14.05 41.21 1.70
CA VAL A 563 -13.10 42.22 1.16
C VAL A 563 -11.63 41.76 1.16
N VAL A 564 -11.33 40.53 1.57
CA VAL A 564 -9.94 40.03 1.51
C VAL A 564 -9.65 39.62 0.07
N ALA A 565 -8.85 40.45 -0.63
CA ALA A 565 -8.31 40.10 -1.95
C ALA A 565 -7.57 38.76 -1.88
N GLU A 566 -7.68 37.94 -2.93
CA GLU A 566 -7.04 36.61 -2.95
C GLU A 566 -5.53 36.70 -2.68
N THR A 567 -4.88 37.78 -3.14
CA THR A 567 -3.46 38.05 -2.88
C THR A 567 -3.14 38.27 -1.40
N ALA A 568 -4.10 38.76 -0.59
CA ALA A 568 -3.91 39.01 0.84
C ALA A 568 -4.19 37.77 1.72
N VAL A 569 -4.81 36.71 1.15
CA VAL A 569 -5.12 35.48 1.89
C VAL A 569 -3.84 34.79 2.38
N LEU A 570 -2.82 34.72 1.52
CA LEU A 570 -1.54 34.10 1.88
C LEU A 570 -0.84 34.87 2.99
N ASP A 571 -0.80 36.20 2.90
CA ASP A 571 -0.15 37.07 3.89
C ASP A 571 -0.78 36.89 5.28
N LEU A 572 -2.10 36.80 5.35
CA LEU A 572 -2.83 36.55 6.60
C LEU A 572 -2.55 35.18 7.20
N TRP A 573 -2.47 34.12 6.38
CA TRP A 573 -2.07 32.80 6.86
C TRP A 573 -0.61 32.76 7.30
N GLN A 574 0.28 33.47 6.59
CA GLN A 574 1.68 33.62 6.98
C GLN A 574 1.80 34.36 8.31
N GLU A 575 1.05 35.44 8.52
CA GLU A 575 1.02 36.19 9.79
C GLU A 575 0.63 35.28 10.95
N MET A 576 -0.47 34.52 10.81
CA MET A 576 -0.97 33.63 11.86
C MET A 576 -0.05 32.43 12.14
N LEU A 577 0.77 32.02 11.16
CA LEU A 577 1.68 30.88 11.22
C LEU A 577 3.17 31.30 11.24
N ALA A 578 3.49 32.58 11.45
CA ALA A 578 4.85 33.13 11.30
C ALA A 578 5.92 32.57 12.27
N ASN A 579 5.53 31.72 13.21
CA ASN A 579 6.42 31.09 14.21
C ASN A 579 6.65 29.58 13.95
N VAL A 580 6.43 29.09 12.73
CA VAL A 580 6.65 27.67 12.33
C VAL A 580 8.09 27.37 11.94
#